data_AF-A0A7Y2UB72-F1
#
_entry.id   AF-A0A7Y2UB72-F1
#
_cell.length_a   1.000
_cell.length_b   1.000
_cell.length_c   1.000
_cell.angle_alpha   90.00
_cell.angle_beta   90.00
_cell.angle_gamma   90.00
#
_symmetry.space_group_name_H-M   'P 1'
#
loop_
_entity.id
_entity.type
_entity.pdbx_description
1 polymer ?
#
loop_
_entity_poly.entity_id
_entity_poly.type
_entity_poly.pdbx_seq_one_letter_code
_entity_poly.pdbx_strand_id
1 'polypeptide(L)'
;MQTSITQAIGKRQLGYCLCVLLSAWCGPVSAEGSAPDPALEQFKIAWDAARQGDHDTFRQIKGSLQDYILFPYLQYEDYRNRRSSVPVDEMVAFLTNHRDWAFEPGLRIAWLRSLARKGRWADLLANSRGVTDTALRCQRARGRIILGKTDGLLSEAQSLWAVGRSQPDECDPVFAWLVSSGGVTESLAWERIRLAMEANKRSLVMYLARYVPEDQRRWLESWNQYRRAGYARLEQARKWPDNEITRMILTTSLQRLARKDATRAAAKFAKLEGHFSWEEATKIAVLRDIALYSAVALEDDTPLHMSRVPAVHRDSQLLEWWARFLLSRQDWPALAEVIAQMPGEISNDDRWRYWLAQAELRSGQVKPPSELLQELAGKANYYGFLAADEMGLDYNICPLQPDIKDAEIDRIAGLAGFQHGLELRRAGLHNWAIREWSLAAARLPAADLKIAAALAHREGWYDRAIFALGNSGDLRFYEWRFPLAWETEIKREATANDLDPAWV
;
A
#
# COMPACT_ATOMS: atom_id res chain seq x y z
N MET A 1 -2.35 14.57 57.07
CA MET A 1 -2.00 14.58 58.51
C MET A 1 -0.65 13.92 58.66
N GLN A 2 0.34 14.73 59.01
CA GLN A 2 1.69 14.31 59.39
C GLN A 2 1.63 13.51 60.70
N THR A 3 2.48 12.50 60.83
CA THR A 3 3.25 12.26 62.06
C THR A 3 4.40 11.30 61.74
N SER A 4 5.51 11.55 62.39
CA SER A 4 6.85 11.10 62.04
C SER A 4 7.47 10.42 63.27
N ILE A 5 8.40 9.49 63.00
CA ILE A 5 9.58 9.13 63.81
C ILE A 5 9.37 8.42 65.17
N THR A 6 9.92 7.20 65.28
CA THR A 6 10.92 6.89 66.33
C THR A 6 11.94 5.84 65.85
N GLN A 7 13.22 6.14 66.07
CA GLN A 7 14.40 5.29 65.87
C GLN A 7 14.52 4.22 66.98
N ALA A 8 15.21 3.11 66.68
CA ALA A 8 16.07 2.43 67.66
C ALA A 8 17.25 1.72 66.98
N ILE A 9 18.43 2.02 67.49
CA ILE A 9 19.76 1.57 67.06
C ILE A 9 20.15 0.30 67.84
N GLY A 10 20.69 -0.72 67.17
CA GLY A 10 21.34 -1.88 67.78
C GLY A 10 22.71 -2.13 67.15
N LYS A 11 23.77 -2.11 67.96
CA LYS A 11 25.19 -2.25 67.57
C LYS A 11 25.66 -3.71 67.59
N ARG A 12 26.56 -4.01 66.63
CA ARG A 12 27.72 -4.96 66.65
C ARG A 12 27.44 -6.46 66.71
N GLN A 13 27.98 -7.21 65.73
CA GLN A 13 29.22 -7.99 65.88
C GLN A 13 29.83 -8.35 64.51
N LEU A 14 31.16 -8.34 64.49
CA LEU A 14 32.06 -8.57 63.36
C LEU A 14 32.38 -10.07 63.33
N GLY A 15 32.11 -10.75 62.21
CA GLY A 15 32.53 -12.13 61.97
C GLY A 15 33.18 -12.25 60.61
N TYR A 16 34.51 -12.28 60.58
CA TYR A 16 35.31 -12.56 59.39
C TYR A 16 35.20 -14.05 59.04
N CYS A 17 34.52 -14.38 57.93
CA CYS A 17 34.63 -15.68 57.29
C CYS A 17 35.46 -15.54 55.99
N LEU A 18 36.65 -16.10 56.04
CA LEU A 18 37.61 -16.24 54.96
C LEU A 18 37.14 -17.39 54.03
N CYS A 19 36.54 -17.07 52.89
CA CYS A 19 36.26 -18.06 51.84
C CYS A 19 37.21 -17.87 50.67
N VAL A 20 38.03 -18.90 50.46
CA VAL A 20 39.03 -19.06 49.40
C VAL A 20 38.34 -19.10 48.03
N LEU A 21 38.62 -18.11 47.18
CA LEU A 21 38.21 -18.09 45.79
C LEU A 21 39.15 -18.96 44.95
N LEU A 22 38.69 -20.16 44.61
CA LEU A 22 39.23 -20.94 43.49
C LEU A 22 38.84 -20.25 42.18
N SER A 23 39.79 -19.52 41.60
CA SER A 23 39.67 -18.92 40.28
C SER A 23 39.86 -20.01 39.22
N ALA A 24 38.75 -20.54 38.70
CA ALA A 24 38.75 -21.27 37.44
C ALA A 24 39.04 -20.27 36.32
N TRP A 25 40.21 -20.37 35.71
CA TRP A 25 40.51 -19.73 34.43
C TRP A 25 39.59 -20.31 33.34
N CYS A 26 38.46 -19.66 33.11
CA CYS A 26 37.83 -19.70 31.79
C CYS A 26 38.68 -18.83 30.88
N GLY A 27 39.44 -19.47 29.98
CA GLY A 27 40.04 -18.78 28.86
C GLY A 27 38.95 -18.12 28.02
N PRO A 28 39.23 -16.95 27.38
CA PRO A 28 38.27 -16.33 26.50
C PRO A 28 38.01 -17.29 25.33
N VAL A 29 36.76 -17.77 25.22
CA VAL A 29 36.23 -18.27 23.96
C VAL A 29 36.24 -17.07 23.02
N SER A 30 37.27 -17.00 22.18
CA SER A 30 37.25 -16.11 21.04
C SER A 30 36.18 -16.67 20.12
N ALA A 31 35.05 -15.97 20.04
CA ALA A 31 34.22 -16.08 18.85
C ALA A 31 35.14 -15.73 17.68
N GLU A 32 35.46 -16.70 16.82
CA GLU A 32 36.08 -16.45 15.52
C GLU A 32 35.07 -15.65 14.69
N GLY A 33 34.99 -14.35 14.95
CA GLY A 33 34.45 -13.42 14.00
C GLY A 33 35.33 -13.51 12.77
N SER A 34 34.77 -13.98 11.66
CA SER A 34 35.42 -13.89 10.34
C SER A 34 36.05 -12.51 10.21
N ALA A 35 37.36 -12.47 9.93
CA ALA A 35 38.06 -11.20 9.73
C ALA A 35 37.26 -10.30 8.76
N PRO A 36 37.18 -8.98 9.00
CA PRO A 36 36.42 -8.08 8.14
C PRO A 36 36.90 -8.23 6.69
N ASP A 37 35.98 -8.46 5.76
CA ASP A 37 36.30 -8.47 4.32
C ASP A 37 36.85 -7.09 3.92
N PRO A 38 38.13 -6.97 3.54
CA PRO A 38 38.73 -5.68 3.21
C PRO A 38 38.01 -4.98 2.05
N ALA A 39 37.46 -5.74 1.08
CA ALA A 39 36.75 -5.15 -0.05
C ALA A 39 35.39 -4.56 0.38
N LEU A 40 34.69 -5.21 1.31
CA LEU A 40 33.46 -4.71 1.91
C LEU A 40 33.68 -3.40 2.67
N GLU A 41 34.74 -3.32 3.49
CA GLU A 41 35.04 -2.09 4.24
C GLU A 41 35.46 -0.94 3.31
N GLN A 42 36.27 -1.23 2.28
CA GLN A 42 36.59 -0.25 1.23
C GLN A 42 35.33 0.21 0.48
N PHE A 43 34.40 -0.70 0.16
CA PHE A 43 33.13 -0.34 -0.46
C PHE A 43 32.30 0.60 0.42
N LYS A 44 32.17 0.32 1.72
CA LYS A 44 31.46 1.20 2.67
C LYS A 44 32.05 2.61 2.68
N ILE A 45 33.37 2.73 2.75
CA ILE A 45 34.07 4.03 2.72
C ILE A 45 33.80 4.76 1.40
N ALA A 46 33.94 4.07 0.26
CA ALA A 46 33.69 4.67 -1.05
C ALA A 46 32.23 5.11 -1.21
N TRP A 47 31.29 4.31 -0.74
CA TRP A 47 29.87 4.63 -0.77
C TRP A 47 29.54 5.87 0.05
N ASP A 48 30.07 5.98 1.27
CA ASP A 48 29.87 7.15 2.13
C ASP A 48 30.54 8.40 1.57
N ALA A 49 31.75 8.28 1.02
CA ALA A 49 32.42 9.37 0.31
C ALA A 49 31.57 9.89 -0.86
N ALA A 50 31.02 8.99 -1.68
CA ALA A 50 30.14 9.35 -2.79
C ALA A 50 28.85 10.06 -2.34
N ARG A 51 28.27 9.64 -1.21
CA ARG A 51 27.09 10.26 -0.60
C ARG A 51 27.36 11.65 -0.03
N GLN A 52 28.55 11.85 0.54
CA GLN A 52 28.96 13.11 1.15
C GLN A 52 29.52 14.11 0.12
N GLY A 53 29.79 13.66 -1.10
CA GLY A 53 30.39 14.48 -2.16
C GLY A 53 31.91 14.57 -2.08
N ASP A 54 32.57 13.69 -1.31
CA ASP A 54 34.02 13.53 -1.30
C ASP A 54 34.46 12.76 -2.55
N HIS A 55 34.66 13.51 -3.63
CA HIS A 55 35.03 12.95 -4.93
C HIS A 55 36.45 12.40 -4.99
N ASP A 56 37.37 12.86 -4.14
CA ASP A 56 38.77 12.43 -4.18
C ASP A 56 38.91 11.05 -3.55
N THR A 57 38.40 10.87 -2.33
CA THR A 57 38.36 9.56 -1.66
C THR A 57 37.59 8.55 -2.49
N PHE A 58 36.43 8.93 -3.03
CA PHE A 58 35.62 8.06 -3.87
C PHE A 58 36.38 7.58 -5.12
N ARG A 59 37.06 8.48 -5.85
CA ARG A 59 37.82 8.11 -7.06
C ARG A 59 39.00 7.21 -6.74
N GLN A 60 39.70 7.48 -5.64
CA GLN A 60 40.85 6.68 -5.20
C GLN A 60 40.44 5.23 -4.92
N ILE A 61 39.34 5.01 -4.20
CA ILE A 61 38.90 3.68 -3.79
C ILE A 61 38.13 2.95 -4.90
N LYS A 62 37.32 3.65 -5.70
CA LYS A 62 36.54 3.03 -6.80
C LYS A 62 37.45 2.24 -7.75
N GLY A 63 38.66 2.76 -8.04
CA GLY A 63 39.61 2.10 -8.95
C GLY A 63 40.08 0.72 -8.49
N SER A 64 40.17 0.47 -7.18
CA SER A 64 40.64 -0.81 -6.61
C SER A 64 39.54 -1.85 -6.41
N LEU A 65 38.28 -1.51 -6.65
CA LEU A 65 37.11 -2.37 -6.39
C LEU A 65 36.45 -2.90 -7.66
N GLN A 66 37.13 -2.90 -8.81
CA GLN A 66 36.51 -3.26 -10.10
C GLN A 66 35.93 -4.68 -10.14
N ASP A 67 36.57 -5.62 -9.44
CA ASP A 67 36.14 -7.02 -9.35
C ASP A 67 35.17 -7.28 -8.18
N TYR A 68 34.84 -6.25 -7.40
CA TYR A 68 33.94 -6.38 -6.25
C TYR A 68 32.48 -6.48 -6.70
N ILE A 69 31.71 -7.38 -6.09
CA ILE A 69 30.34 -7.68 -6.53
C ILE A 69 29.40 -6.47 -6.50
N LEU A 70 29.63 -5.50 -5.59
CA LEU A 70 28.85 -4.26 -5.52
C LEU A 70 29.48 -3.07 -6.28
N PHE A 71 30.51 -3.30 -7.10
CA PHE A 71 31.10 -2.24 -7.93
C PHE A 71 30.07 -1.46 -8.77
N PRO A 72 29.03 -2.09 -9.36
CA PRO A 72 27.98 -1.36 -10.06
C PRO A 72 27.23 -0.34 -9.20
N TYR A 73 27.12 -0.55 -7.89
CA TYR A 73 26.55 0.44 -6.97
C TYR A 73 27.44 1.69 -6.82
N LEU A 74 28.77 1.54 -6.87
CA LEU A 74 29.68 2.68 -6.91
C LEU A 74 29.56 3.42 -8.26
N GLN A 75 29.44 2.70 -9.38
CA GLN A 75 29.17 3.32 -10.68
C GLN A 75 27.83 4.07 -10.67
N TYR A 76 26.79 3.49 -10.06
CA TYR A 76 25.51 4.16 -9.86
C TYR A 76 25.64 5.49 -9.12
N GLU A 77 26.39 5.57 -8.01
CA GLU A 77 26.56 6.83 -7.27
C GLU A 77 27.26 7.91 -8.10
N ASP A 78 28.29 7.54 -8.88
CA ASP A 78 28.97 8.45 -9.81
C ASP A 78 27.99 9.01 -10.87
N TYR A 79 27.24 8.13 -11.52
CA TYR A 79 26.24 8.50 -12.51
C TYR A 79 25.07 9.30 -11.93
N ARG A 80 24.65 8.99 -10.70
CA ARG A 80 23.61 9.71 -9.97
C ARG A 80 24.03 11.15 -9.65
N ASN A 81 25.32 11.38 -9.42
CA ASN A 81 25.87 12.70 -9.14
C ASN A 81 26.06 13.52 -10.44
N ARG A 82 26.62 12.92 -11.50
CA ARG A 82 26.90 13.62 -12.78
C ARG A 82 25.67 13.81 -13.67
N ARG A 83 24.73 12.87 -13.65
CA ARG A 83 23.45 12.85 -14.41
C ARG A 83 23.58 13.27 -15.89
N SER A 84 23.02 14.42 -16.27
CA SER A 84 23.01 14.93 -17.66
C SER A 84 24.38 15.35 -18.18
N SER A 85 25.38 15.43 -17.30
CA SER A 85 26.78 15.66 -17.65
C SER A 85 27.49 14.39 -18.09
N VAL A 86 26.89 13.22 -17.87
CA VAL A 86 27.37 11.94 -18.43
C VAL A 86 27.01 11.91 -19.93
N PRO A 87 27.94 11.51 -20.82
CA PRO A 87 27.63 11.20 -22.21
C PRO A 87 26.41 10.29 -22.32
N VAL A 88 25.51 10.56 -23.27
CA VAL A 88 24.23 9.82 -23.39
C VAL A 88 24.48 8.34 -23.63
N ASP A 89 25.38 8.01 -24.55
CA ASP A 89 25.68 6.62 -24.91
C ASP A 89 26.27 5.84 -23.72
N GLU A 90 27.08 6.50 -22.88
CA GLU A 90 27.65 5.92 -21.65
C GLU A 90 26.54 5.60 -20.64
N MET A 91 25.63 6.54 -20.36
CA MET A 91 24.50 6.31 -19.47
C MET A 91 23.54 5.24 -20.01
N VAL A 92 23.25 5.26 -21.31
CA VAL A 92 22.37 4.26 -21.96
C VAL A 92 22.98 2.87 -21.88
N ALA A 93 24.28 2.73 -22.14
CA ALA A 93 24.99 1.47 -22.00
C ALA A 93 24.94 0.96 -20.56
N PHE A 94 25.21 1.84 -19.59
CA PHE A 94 25.15 1.46 -18.17
C PHE A 94 23.76 0.99 -17.75
N LEU A 95 22.71 1.78 -18.03
CA LEU A 95 21.32 1.41 -17.69
C LEU A 95 20.87 0.13 -18.41
N THR A 96 21.33 -0.09 -19.65
CA THR A 96 20.99 -1.29 -20.41
C THR A 96 21.66 -2.54 -19.85
N ASN A 97 22.93 -2.45 -19.45
CA ASN A 97 23.66 -3.57 -18.86
C ASN A 97 23.21 -3.90 -17.43
N HIS A 98 22.47 -2.98 -16.78
CA HIS A 98 22.04 -3.12 -15.39
C HIS A 98 20.52 -3.08 -15.22
N ARG A 99 19.74 -3.47 -16.23
CA ARG A 99 18.26 -3.50 -16.17
C ARG A 99 17.68 -4.30 -15.01
N ASP A 100 18.45 -5.27 -14.55
CA ASP A 100 18.06 -6.20 -13.49
C ASP A 100 18.48 -5.75 -12.09
N TRP A 101 19.13 -4.59 -11.97
CA TRP A 101 19.60 -4.04 -10.71
C TRP A 101 18.57 -3.08 -10.10
N ALA A 102 18.47 -3.12 -8.77
CA ALA A 102 17.49 -2.34 -8.01
C ALA A 102 17.62 -0.82 -8.20
N PHE A 103 18.83 -0.32 -8.48
CA PHE A 103 19.08 1.10 -8.66
C PHE A 103 18.64 1.64 -10.03
N GLU A 104 18.48 0.78 -11.03
CA GLU A 104 18.32 1.20 -12.43
C GLU A 104 17.08 2.07 -12.64
N PRO A 105 15.88 1.71 -12.15
CA PRO A 105 14.69 2.51 -12.41
C PRO A 105 14.81 3.92 -11.82
N GLY A 106 15.40 4.02 -10.63
CA GLY A 106 15.65 5.29 -9.94
C GLY A 106 16.66 6.16 -10.69
N LEU A 107 17.76 5.56 -11.16
CA LEU A 107 18.78 6.27 -11.93
C LEU A 107 18.22 6.76 -13.28
N ARG A 108 17.51 5.90 -14.00
CA ARG A 108 16.85 6.25 -15.28
C ARG A 108 15.93 7.45 -15.10
N ILE A 109 15.03 7.42 -14.11
CA ILE A 109 14.12 8.54 -13.83
C ILE A 109 14.90 9.82 -13.52
N ALA A 110 15.91 9.74 -12.64
CA ALA A 110 16.71 10.89 -12.24
C ALA A 110 17.50 11.50 -13.42
N TRP A 111 18.04 10.65 -14.29
CA TRP A 111 18.76 11.06 -15.50
C TRP A 111 17.83 11.73 -16.50
N LEU A 112 16.71 11.11 -16.87
CA LEU A 112 15.71 11.67 -17.80
C LEU A 112 15.17 13.01 -17.31
N ARG A 113 14.87 13.15 -16.01
CA ARG A 113 14.46 14.44 -15.42
C ARG A 113 15.56 15.49 -15.53
N SER A 114 16.83 15.09 -15.45
CA SER A 114 17.94 16.02 -15.64
C SER A 114 18.10 16.46 -17.10
N LEU A 115 17.87 15.57 -18.08
CA LEU A 115 17.85 15.94 -19.51
C LEU A 115 16.79 17.00 -19.78
N ALA A 116 15.58 16.81 -19.25
CA ALA A 116 14.48 17.77 -19.36
C ALA A 116 14.86 19.13 -18.75
N ARG A 117 15.42 19.14 -17.53
CA ARG A 117 15.87 20.38 -16.85
C ARG A 117 16.96 21.13 -17.63
N LYS A 118 17.81 20.42 -18.37
CA LYS A 118 18.88 21.00 -19.20
C LYS A 118 18.44 21.31 -20.63
N GLY A 119 17.16 21.12 -20.97
CA GLY A 119 16.66 21.37 -22.32
C GLY A 119 17.19 20.40 -23.39
N ARG A 120 17.73 19.25 -22.98
CA ARG A 120 18.23 18.20 -23.88
C ARG A 120 17.07 17.37 -24.44
N TRP A 121 16.18 18.02 -25.19
CA TRP A 121 14.89 17.45 -25.62
C TRP A 121 15.05 16.27 -26.56
N ALA A 122 15.99 16.32 -27.52
CA ALA A 122 16.22 15.22 -28.44
C ALA A 122 16.67 13.95 -27.70
N ASP A 123 17.61 14.10 -26.75
CA ASP A 123 18.09 12.99 -25.91
C ASP A 123 16.99 12.44 -25.01
N LEU A 124 16.18 13.32 -24.42
CA LEU A 124 15.02 12.91 -23.62
C LEU A 124 14.06 12.07 -24.46
N LEU A 125 13.68 12.53 -25.66
CA LEU A 125 12.73 11.81 -26.52
C LEU A 125 13.27 10.45 -26.95
N ALA A 126 14.55 10.35 -27.29
CA ALA A 126 15.18 9.09 -27.69
C ALA A 126 15.18 8.04 -26.58
N ASN A 127 15.25 8.48 -25.32
CA ASN A 127 15.51 7.59 -24.17
C ASN A 127 14.34 7.43 -23.19
N SER A 128 13.20 8.09 -23.42
CA SER A 128 12.03 8.09 -22.52
C SER A 128 10.85 7.26 -23.04
N ARG A 129 11.07 6.33 -23.97
CA ARG A 129 9.99 5.41 -24.40
C ARG A 129 9.54 4.54 -23.22
N GLY A 130 8.23 4.43 -23.01
CA GLY A 130 7.64 3.57 -21.99
C GLY A 130 7.63 4.15 -20.56
N VAL A 131 8.01 5.42 -20.37
CA VAL A 131 7.94 6.06 -19.03
C VAL A 131 6.49 6.15 -18.54
N THR A 132 6.27 5.70 -17.31
CA THR A 132 4.96 5.75 -16.64
C THR A 132 4.83 6.93 -15.68
N ASP A 133 5.95 7.48 -15.19
CA ASP A 133 6.00 8.67 -14.35
C ASP A 133 5.38 9.89 -15.04
N THR A 134 4.34 10.47 -14.45
CA THR A 134 3.56 11.57 -15.05
C THR A 134 4.42 12.78 -15.39
N ALA A 135 5.34 13.18 -14.50
CA ALA A 135 6.22 14.33 -14.74
C ALA A 135 7.10 14.08 -15.98
N LEU A 136 7.69 12.89 -16.12
CA LEU A 136 8.44 12.51 -17.31
C LEU A 136 7.59 12.40 -18.58
N ARG A 137 6.35 11.89 -18.48
CA ARG A 137 5.40 11.90 -19.61
C ARG A 137 5.13 13.32 -20.09
N CYS A 138 4.90 14.25 -19.17
CA CYS A 138 4.71 15.67 -19.49
C CYS A 138 5.99 16.32 -20.04
N GLN A 139 7.17 16.02 -19.50
CA GLN A 139 8.43 16.53 -20.06
C GLN A 139 8.73 15.97 -21.46
N ARG A 140 8.40 14.70 -21.70
CA ARG A 140 8.49 14.09 -23.04
C ARG A 140 7.53 14.79 -24.00
N ALA A 141 6.25 14.97 -23.64
CA ALA A 141 5.28 15.72 -24.43
C ALA A 141 5.75 17.15 -24.71
N ARG A 142 6.30 17.85 -23.72
CA ARG A 142 6.91 19.17 -23.87
C ARG A 142 8.08 19.17 -24.86
N GLY A 143 8.98 18.18 -24.77
CA GLY A 143 10.07 18.02 -25.72
C GLY A 143 9.58 17.81 -27.15
N ARG A 144 8.48 17.07 -27.34
CA ARG A 144 7.83 16.91 -28.66
C ARG A 144 7.31 18.23 -29.21
N ILE A 145 6.67 19.05 -28.38
CA ILE A 145 6.19 20.40 -28.76
C ILE A 145 7.35 21.27 -29.21
N ILE A 146 8.41 21.35 -28.40
CA ILE A 146 9.58 22.19 -28.69
C ILE A 146 10.28 21.77 -29.99
N LEU A 147 10.31 20.48 -30.29
CA LEU A 147 10.93 19.94 -31.51
C LEU A 147 9.97 19.86 -32.71
N GLY A 148 8.73 20.38 -32.60
CA GLY A 148 7.74 20.36 -33.67
C GLY A 148 7.20 18.96 -34.02
N LYS A 149 7.38 17.95 -33.14
CA LYS A 149 6.96 16.55 -33.35
C LYS A 149 5.57 16.28 -32.77
N THR A 150 4.56 16.98 -33.27
CA THR A 150 3.19 17.02 -32.70
C THR A 150 2.27 15.89 -33.17
N ASP A 151 2.70 15.02 -34.08
CA ASP A 151 1.86 13.93 -34.61
C ASP A 151 1.33 13.00 -33.51
N GLY A 152 0.01 12.90 -33.35
CA GLY A 152 -0.61 12.11 -32.28
C GLY A 152 -0.41 12.65 -30.85
N LEU A 153 0.21 13.82 -30.68
CA LEU A 153 0.43 14.43 -29.36
C LEU A 153 -0.88 14.91 -28.71
N LEU A 154 -1.87 15.30 -29.51
CA LEU A 154 -3.15 15.79 -29.02
C LEU A 154 -3.81 14.79 -28.06
N SER A 155 -3.95 13.53 -28.48
CA SER A 155 -4.53 12.46 -27.66
C SER A 155 -3.70 12.18 -26.40
N GLU A 156 -2.36 12.19 -26.51
CA GLU A 156 -1.46 12.02 -25.36
C GLU A 156 -1.67 13.15 -24.33
N ALA A 157 -1.73 14.41 -24.78
CA ALA A 157 -1.94 15.57 -23.93
C ALA A 157 -3.34 15.57 -23.29
N GLN A 158 -4.39 15.18 -24.02
CA GLN A 158 -5.74 15.00 -23.48
C GLN A 158 -5.77 13.94 -22.38
N SER A 159 -5.06 12.81 -22.56
CA SER A 159 -4.97 11.77 -21.52
C SER A 159 -4.24 12.24 -20.25
N LEU A 160 -3.26 13.15 -20.40
CA LEU A 160 -2.55 13.76 -19.28
C LEU A 160 -3.43 14.81 -18.57
N TRP A 161 -4.32 15.48 -19.30
CA TRP A 161 -5.25 16.48 -18.79
C TRP A 161 -6.43 15.85 -18.04
N ALA A 162 -7.07 14.82 -18.61
CA ALA A 162 -8.31 14.20 -18.14
C ALA A 162 -8.12 13.33 -16.87
N VAL A 163 -7.70 13.95 -15.78
CA VAL A 163 -7.53 13.32 -14.47
C VAL A 163 -8.08 14.21 -13.35
N GLY A 164 -8.59 13.58 -12.29
CA GLY A 164 -9.22 14.28 -11.15
C GLY A 164 -8.27 14.92 -10.14
N ARG A 165 -6.95 14.88 -10.40
CA ARG A 165 -5.93 15.43 -9.51
C ARG A 165 -5.14 16.55 -10.18
N SER A 166 -4.56 17.42 -9.36
CA SER A 166 -3.53 18.35 -9.83
C SER A 166 -2.37 17.54 -10.40
N GLN A 167 -1.90 17.94 -11.57
CA GLN A 167 -0.75 17.33 -12.22
C GLN A 167 0.52 18.08 -11.82
N PRO A 168 1.70 17.48 -11.98
CA PRO A 168 2.96 18.16 -11.74
C PRO A 168 3.12 19.39 -12.64
N ASP A 169 3.84 20.41 -12.17
CA ASP A 169 4.09 21.68 -12.88
C ASP A 169 4.73 21.45 -14.26
N GLU A 170 5.43 20.34 -14.44
CA GLU A 170 5.97 19.92 -15.74
C GLU A 170 4.91 19.77 -16.84
N CYS A 171 3.65 19.58 -16.48
CA CYS A 171 2.53 19.47 -17.41
C CYS A 171 1.98 20.82 -17.87
N ASP A 172 2.27 21.93 -17.17
CA ASP A 172 1.69 23.24 -17.50
C ASP A 172 2.01 23.70 -18.93
N PRO A 173 3.25 23.57 -19.45
CA PRO A 173 3.53 23.93 -20.85
C PRO A 173 2.78 23.05 -21.86
N VAL A 174 2.57 21.77 -21.53
CA VAL A 174 1.82 20.83 -22.37
C VAL A 174 0.35 21.21 -22.41
N PHE A 175 -0.20 21.62 -21.28
CA PHE A 175 -1.59 22.06 -21.16
C PHE A 175 -1.83 23.43 -21.79
N ALA A 176 -0.88 24.36 -21.68
CA ALA A 176 -0.93 25.62 -22.41
C ALA A 176 -0.99 25.36 -23.93
N TRP A 177 -0.14 24.46 -24.43
CA TRP A 177 -0.19 24.02 -25.84
C TRP A 177 -1.51 23.32 -26.20
N LEU A 178 -2.02 22.45 -25.32
CA LEU A 178 -3.29 21.76 -25.55
C LEU A 178 -4.45 22.75 -25.69
N VAL A 179 -4.49 23.76 -24.81
CA VAL A 179 -5.50 24.84 -24.85
C VAL A 179 -5.35 25.67 -26.12
N SER A 180 -4.14 26.13 -26.46
CA SER A 180 -3.92 26.95 -27.67
C SER A 180 -4.22 26.21 -28.97
N SER A 181 -4.11 24.88 -28.95
CA SER A 181 -4.42 24.01 -30.10
C SER A 181 -5.90 23.63 -30.18
N GLY A 182 -6.77 24.19 -29.33
CA GLY A 182 -8.20 23.85 -29.27
C GLY A 182 -8.50 22.46 -28.73
N GLY A 183 -7.52 21.79 -28.12
CA GLY A 183 -7.64 20.41 -27.65
C GLY A 183 -8.42 20.24 -26.35
N VAL A 184 -8.71 21.33 -25.63
CA VAL A 184 -9.62 21.35 -24.48
C VAL A 184 -11.01 21.75 -24.96
N THR A 185 -11.81 20.75 -25.34
CA THR A 185 -13.24 20.92 -25.61
C THR A 185 -14.01 21.13 -24.31
N GLU A 186 -15.23 21.66 -24.42
CA GLU A 186 -16.15 21.75 -23.28
C GLU A 186 -16.39 20.38 -22.62
N SER A 187 -16.60 19.34 -23.41
CA SER A 187 -16.77 17.97 -22.92
C SER A 187 -15.55 17.48 -22.13
N LEU A 188 -14.33 17.75 -22.60
CA LEU A 188 -13.10 17.38 -21.90
C LEU A 188 -12.92 18.18 -20.61
N ALA A 189 -13.30 19.46 -20.61
CA ALA A 189 -13.27 20.29 -19.41
C ALA A 189 -14.23 19.75 -18.35
N TRP A 190 -15.47 19.41 -18.73
CA TRP A 190 -16.46 18.79 -17.84
C TRP A 190 -16.04 17.42 -17.33
N GLU A 191 -15.40 16.60 -18.17
CA GLU A 191 -14.85 15.32 -17.74
C GLU A 191 -13.80 15.51 -16.64
N ARG A 192 -12.87 16.44 -16.81
CA ARG A 192 -11.87 16.73 -15.78
C ARG A 192 -12.51 17.32 -14.51
N ILE A 193 -13.54 18.14 -14.65
CA ILE A 193 -14.30 18.69 -13.52
C ILE A 193 -14.97 17.55 -12.74
N ARG A 194 -15.68 16.64 -13.41
CA ARG A 194 -16.31 15.46 -12.80
C ARG A 194 -15.30 14.64 -12.01
N LEU A 195 -14.17 14.27 -12.64
CA LEU A 195 -13.10 13.53 -11.98
C LEU A 195 -12.53 14.29 -10.76
N ALA A 196 -12.41 15.62 -10.84
CA ALA A 196 -11.93 16.44 -9.73
C ALA A 196 -12.95 16.54 -8.59
N MET A 197 -14.24 16.52 -8.89
CA MET A 197 -15.31 16.46 -7.88
C MET A 197 -15.28 15.13 -7.14
N GLU A 198 -15.18 14.01 -7.86
CA GLU A 198 -15.04 12.66 -7.33
C GLU A 198 -13.80 12.52 -6.43
N ALA A 199 -12.66 13.04 -6.89
CA ALA A 199 -11.39 13.07 -6.15
C ALA A 199 -11.34 14.14 -5.03
N ASN A 200 -12.46 14.81 -4.73
CA ASN A 200 -12.59 15.81 -3.67
C ASN A 200 -11.70 17.08 -3.85
N LYS A 201 -11.23 17.39 -5.05
CA LYS A 201 -10.31 18.50 -5.32
C LYS A 201 -11.04 19.82 -5.60
N ARG A 202 -11.57 20.47 -4.55
CA ARG A 202 -12.32 21.74 -4.64
C ARG A 202 -11.62 22.82 -5.44
N SER A 203 -10.36 23.09 -5.09
CA SER A 203 -9.58 24.15 -5.73
C SER A 203 -9.36 23.86 -7.21
N LEU A 204 -9.20 22.59 -7.57
CA LEU A 204 -9.07 22.18 -8.97
C LEU A 204 -10.39 22.36 -9.73
N VAL A 205 -11.54 21.97 -9.16
CA VAL A 205 -12.84 22.22 -9.78
C VAL A 205 -13.04 23.71 -10.07
N MET A 206 -12.73 24.57 -9.10
CA MET A 206 -12.83 26.02 -9.28
C MET A 206 -11.80 26.57 -10.28
N TYR A 207 -10.59 26.00 -10.33
CA TYR A 207 -9.60 26.31 -11.35
C TYR A 207 -10.12 25.96 -12.75
N LEU A 208 -10.82 24.83 -12.90
CA LEU A 208 -11.29 24.32 -14.19
C LEU A 208 -12.52 25.06 -14.71
N ALA A 209 -13.24 25.77 -13.85
CA ALA A 209 -14.43 26.56 -14.21
C ALA A 209 -14.15 27.64 -15.28
N ARG A 210 -12.88 27.98 -15.54
CA ARG A 210 -12.47 28.90 -16.62
C ARG A 210 -12.59 28.28 -18.02
N TYR A 211 -12.61 26.94 -18.13
CA TYR A 211 -12.61 26.20 -19.40
C TYR A 211 -14.01 25.72 -19.82
N VAL A 212 -15.05 26.17 -19.11
CA VAL A 212 -16.46 25.90 -19.45
C VAL A 212 -17.18 27.21 -19.75
N PRO A 213 -18.30 27.17 -20.51
CA PRO A 213 -19.12 28.34 -20.80
C PRO A 213 -19.57 29.10 -19.53
N GLU A 214 -19.70 30.43 -19.67
CA GLU A 214 -20.00 31.33 -18.55
C GLU A 214 -21.35 31.04 -17.89
N ASP A 215 -22.36 30.69 -18.68
CA ASP A 215 -23.71 30.33 -18.21
C ASP A 215 -23.75 29.02 -17.41
N GLN A 216 -22.74 28.17 -17.56
CA GLN A 216 -22.59 26.93 -16.80
C GLN A 216 -21.67 27.09 -15.58
N ARG A 217 -20.72 28.02 -15.62
CA ARG A 217 -19.82 28.36 -14.51
C ARG A 217 -20.58 28.66 -13.20
N ARG A 218 -21.74 29.31 -13.29
CA ARG A 218 -22.63 29.59 -12.14
C ARG A 218 -23.06 28.34 -11.35
N TRP A 219 -23.13 27.17 -11.99
CA TRP A 219 -23.47 25.91 -11.31
C TRP A 219 -22.31 25.43 -10.44
N LEU A 220 -21.06 25.62 -10.89
CA LEU A 220 -19.86 25.32 -10.09
C LEU A 220 -19.70 26.27 -8.91
N GLU A 221 -20.03 27.55 -9.09
CA GLU A 221 -20.04 28.53 -8.00
C GLU A 221 -21.07 28.17 -6.93
N SER A 222 -22.30 27.87 -7.35
CA SER A 222 -23.36 27.38 -6.46
C SER A 222 -22.98 26.06 -5.78
N TRP A 223 -22.41 25.11 -6.52
CA TRP A 223 -21.89 23.85 -5.95
C TRP A 223 -20.84 24.11 -4.87
N ASN A 224 -19.89 25.01 -5.10
CA ASN A 224 -18.86 25.36 -4.13
C ASN A 224 -19.45 25.99 -2.87
N GLN A 225 -20.54 26.77 -3.00
CA GLN A 225 -21.31 27.28 -1.85
C GLN A 225 -22.01 26.15 -1.09
N TYR A 226 -22.75 25.28 -1.78
CA TYR A 226 -23.43 24.13 -1.17
C TYR A 226 -22.43 23.23 -0.44
N ARG A 227 -21.31 22.91 -1.07
CA ARG A 227 -20.25 22.08 -0.51
C ARG A 227 -19.64 22.71 0.75
N ARG A 228 -19.34 24.01 0.74
CA ARG A 228 -18.82 24.74 1.91
C ARG A 228 -19.80 24.71 3.09
N ALA A 229 -21.10 24.76 2.80
CA ALA A 229 -22.17 24.61 3.79
C ALA A 229 -22.49 23.14 4.14
N GLY A 230 -21.62 22.18 3.82
CA GLY A 230 -21.83 20.76 4.12
C GLY A 230 -23.05 20.17 3.41
N TYR A 231 -23.38 20.67 2.22
CA TYR A 231 -24.55 20.31 1.41
C TYR A 231 -25.90 20.54 2.12
N ALA A 232 -25.94 21.38 3.16
CA ALA A 232 -27.14 21.67 3.93
C ALA A 232 -28.30 22.23 3.09
N ARG A 233 -28.00 22.88 1.95
CA ARG A 233 -28.97 23.54 1.05
C ARG A 233 -28.99 22.93 -0.36
N LEU A 234 -28.51 21.71 -0.55
CA LEU A 234 -28.37 21.07 -1.86
C LEU A 234 -29.70 21.00 -2.65
N GLU A 235 -30.84 20.89 -1.96
CA GLU A 235 -32.19 20.90 -2.55
C GLU A 235 -32.54 22.20 -3.29
N GLN A 236 -31.82 23.31 -3.04
CA GLN A 236 -32.01 24.55 -3.78
C GLN A 236 -31.62 24.40 -5.26
N ALA A 237 -30.85 23.35 -5.59
CA ALA A 237 -30.55 22.98 -6.97
C ALA A 237 -31.79 22.59 -7.79
N ARG A 238 -32.96 22.35 -7.18
CA ARG A 238 -34.25 22.23 -7.92
C ARG A 238 -34.55 23.45 -8.82
N LYS A 239 -33.89 24.59 -8.60
CA LYS A 239 -34.01 25.77 -9.46
C LYS A 239 -33.15 25.70 -10.72
N TRP A 240 -32.24 24.72 -10.82
CA TRP A 240 -31.38 24.54 -12.00
C TRP A 240 -32.16 23.83 -13.12
N PRO A 241 -31.78 24.05 -14.40
CA PRO A 241 -32.33 23.28 -15.49
C PRO A 241 -31.93 21.80 -15.36
N ASP A 242 -32.82 20.92 -15.83
CA ASP A 242 -32.50 19.50 -15.94
C ASP A 242 -31.67 19.26 -17.21
N ASN A 243 -30.39 18.94 -17.03
CA ASN A 243 -29.49 18.55 -18.10
C ASN A 243 -28.40 17.60 -17.56
N GLU A 244 -27.54 17.10 -18.44
CA GLU A 244 -26.48 16.15 -18.06
C GLU A 244 -25.49 16.72 -17.02
N ILE A 245 -25.08 17.98 -17.19
CA ILE A 245 -24.11 18.64 -16.31
C ILE A 245 -24.67 18.84 -14.90
N THR A 246 -25.89 19.36 -14.78
CA THR A 246 -26.52 19.61 -13.47
C THR A 246 -26.80 18.29 -12.74
N ARG A 247 -27.23 17.25 -13.46
CA ARG A 247 -27.36 15.89 -12.92
C ARG A 247 -26.00 15.36 -12.44
N MET A 248 -24.93 15.47 -13.23
CA MET A 248 -23.58 15.05 -12.82
C MET A 248 -23.10 15.75 -11.54
N ILE A 249 -23.31 17.07 -11.45
CA ILE A 249 -22.92 17.85 -10.25
C ILE A 249 -23.69 17.35 -9.02
N LEU A 250 -24.98 17.04 -9.18
CA LEU A 250 -25.82 16.56 -8.09
C LEU A 250 -25.49 15.13 -7.69
N THR A 251 -25.27 14.21 -8.65
CA THR A 251 -24.82 12.85 -8.40
C THR A 251 -23.56 12.84 -7.54
N THR A 252 -22.51 13.52 -7.99
CA THR A 252 -21.23 13.57 -7.26
C THR A 252 -21.36 14.22 -5.88
N SER A 253 -22.25 15.22 -5.74
CA SER A 253 -22.54 15.88 -4.47
C SER A 253 -23.30 14.98 -3.50
N LEU A 254 -24.28 14.21 -3.98
CA LEU A 254 -25.08 13.27 -3.19
C LEU A 254 -24.25 12.08 -2.72
N GLN A 255 -23.47 11.48 -3.62
CA GLN A 255 -22.55 10.39 -3.26
C GLN A 255 -21.52 10.85 -2.22
N ARG A 256 -21.03 12.09 -2.35
CA ARG A 256 -20.15 12.68 -1.35
C ARG A 256 -20.84 12.94 -0.01
N LEU A 257 -22.10 13.40 -0.04
CA LEU A 257 -22.87 13.60 1.17
C LEU A 257 -23.13 12.26 1.86
N ALA A 258 -23.46 11.21 1.10
CA ALA A 258 -23.71 9.86 1.61
C ALA A 258 -22.54 9.32 2.43
N ARG A 259 -21.29 9.52 1.95
CA ARG A 259 -20.06 9.19 2.68
C ARG A 259 -19.94 9.81 4.08
N LYS A 260 -20.65 10.90 4.32
CA LYS A 260 -20.60 11.66 5.57
C LYS A 260 -21.85 11.47 6.42
N ASP A 261 -23.01 11.38 5.78
CA ASP A 261 -24.34 11.41 6.39
C ASP A 261 -25.33 10.85 5.34
N ALA A 262 -25.59 9.54 5.41
CA ALA A 262 -26.37 8.85 4.39
C ALA A 262 -27.87 9.13 4.55
N THR A 263 -28.38 9.19 5.77
CA THR A 263 -29.74 9.71 6.06
C THR A 263 -29.98 11.08 5.41
N ARG A 264 -29.07 12.06 5.58
CA ARG A 264 -29.24 13.38 4.96
C ARG A 264 -29.12 13.30 3.45
N ALA A 265 -28.21 12.50 2.91
CA ALA A 265 -28.11 12.30 1.47
C ALA A 265 -29.42 11.76 0.87
N ALA A 266 -30.03 10.76 1.52
CA ALA A 266 -31.32 10.20 1.13
C ALA A 266 -32.43 11.26 1.15
N ALA A 267 -32.49 12.07 2.21
CA ALA A 267 -33.47 13.16 2.33
C ALA A 267 -33.28 14.25 1.25
N LYS A 268 -32.03 14.58 0.89
CA LYS A 268 -31.75 15.51 -0.22
C LYS A 268 -32.09 14.91 -1.58
N PHE A 269 -31.76 13.63 -1.79
CA PHE A 269 -32.07 12.94 -3.03
C PHE A 269 -33.58 12.87 -3.28
N ALA A 270 -34.38 12.50 -2.27
CA ALA A 270 -35.84 12.46 -2.38
C ALA A 270 -36.45 13.83 -2.77
N LYS A 271 -35.86 14.95 -2.30
CA LYS A 271 -36.31 16.30 -2.68
C LYS A 271 -35.95 16.66 -4.13
N LEU A 272 -34.89 16.08 -4.69
CA LEU A 272 -34.40 16.36 -6.05
C LEU A 272 -35.00 15.40 -7.09
N GLU A 273 -35.39 14.20 -6.68
CA GLU A 273 -35.87 13.11 -7.54
C GLU A 273 -37.04 13.51 -8.43
N GLY A 274 -37.98 14.33 -7.93
CA GLY A 274 -39.15 14.77 -8.70
C GLY A 274 -38.91 15.91 -9.70
N HIS A 275 -37.69 16.46 -9.78
CA HIS A 275 -37.36 17.57 -10.70
C HIS A 275 -36.39 17.16 -11.81
N PHE A 276 -35.43 16.29 -11.50
CA PHE A 276 -34.41 15.84 -12.45
C PHE A 276 -34.77 14.48 -13.03
N SER A 277 -34.60 14.31 -14.33
CA SER A 277 -34.81 13.05 -15.03
C SER A 277 -33.58 12.17 -14.84
N TRP A 278 -33.49 11.41 -13.76
CA TRP A 278 -32.31 10.58 -13.48
C TRP A 278 -32.22 9.41 -14.46
N GLU A 279 -31.05 9.22 -15.06
CA GLU A 279 -30.74 7.94 -15.72
C GLU A 279 -30.77 6.82 -14.67
N GLU A 280 -31.35 5.68 -15.01
CA GLU A 280 -31.53 4.56 -14.08
C GLU A 280 -30.20 4.13 -13.44
N ALA A 281 -29.13 3.99 -14.25
CA ALA A 281 -27.80 3.66 -13.75
C ALA A 281 -27.27 4.70 -12.75
N THR A 282 -27.48 6.00 -13.00
CA THR A 282 -27.07 7.08 -12.11
C THR A 282 -27.88 7.07 -10.80
N LYS A 283 -29.19 6.87 -10.90
CA LYS A 283 -30.09 6.76 -9.74
C LYS A 283 -29.67 5.60 -8.84
N ILE A 284 -29.44 4.43 -9.42
CA ILE A 284 -28.98 3.23 -8.71
C ILE A 284 -27.63 3.50 -8.05
N ALA A 285 -26.68 4.15 -8.73
CA ALA A 285 -25.38 4.47 -8.15
C ALA A 285 -25.48 5.38 -6.91
N VAL A 286 -26.40 6.36 -6.91
CA VAL A 286 -26.65 7.21 -5.73
C VAL A 286 -27.31 6.42 -4.60
N LEU A 287 -28.33 5.62 -4.91
CA LEU A 287 -29.01 4.79 -3.91
C LEU A 287 -28.09 3.75 -3.28
N ARG A 288 -27.22 3.13 -4.09
CA ARG A 288 -26.19 2.20 -3.64
C ARG A 288 -25.23 2.86 -2.67
N ASP A 289 -24.70 4.04 -2.99
CA ASP A 289 -23.79 4.76 -2.08
C ASP A 289 -24.49 5.18 -0.78
N ILE A 290 -25.74 5.61 -0.85
CA ILE A 290 -26.55 5.90 0.35
C ILE A 290 -26.67 4.64 1.23
N ALA A 291 -27.09 3.51 0.66
CA ALA A 291 -27.25 2.26 1.40
C ALA A 291 -25.92 1.74 1.98
N LEU A 292 -24.84 1.80 1.18
CA LEU A 292 -23.51 1.38 1.63
C LEU A 292 -23.06 2.20 2.83
N TYR A 293 -23.12 3.53 2.73
CA TYR A 293 -22.59 4.39 3.79
C TYR A 293 -23.51 4.47 5.02
N SER A 294 -24.82 4.25 4.88
CA SER A 294 -25.70 4.07 6.04
C SER A 294 -25.33 2.81 6.81
N ALA A 295 -25.04 1.70 6.11
CA ALA A 295 -24.59 0.46 6.74
C ALA A 295 -23.20 0.60 7.38
N VAL A 296 -22.26 1.29 6.73
CA VAL A 296 -20.93 1.58 7.31
C VAL A 296 -21.05 2.40 8.59
N ALA A 297 -21.94 3.38 8.62
CA ALA A 297 -22.19 4.23 9.78
C ALA A 297 -23.13 3.59 10.83
N LEU A 298 -23.63 2.39 10.57
CA LEU A 298 -24.61 1.68 11.37
C LEU A 298 -25.91 2.47 11.62
N GLU A 299 -26.34 3.29 10.66
CA GLU A 299 -27.55 4.12 10.74
C GLU A 299 -28.82 3.23 10.78
N ASP A 300 -29.82 3.62 11.60
CA ASP A 300 -31.05 2.84 11.81
C ASP A 300 -31.91 2.70 10.53
N ASP A 301 -31.77 3.62 9.56
CA ASP A 301 -32.47 3.60 8.28
C ASP A 301 -31.82 2.68 7.23
N THR A 302 -30.73 1.98 7.58
CA THR A 302 -30.03 1.07 6.67
C THR A 302 -30.94 0.05 5.98
N PRO A 303 -31.88 -0.66 6.66
CA PRO A 303 -32.79 -1.58 5.97
C PRO A 303 -33.67 -0.88 4.92
N LEU A 304 -34.12 0.34 5.20
CA LEU A 304 -34.89 1.14 4.25
C LEU A 304 -34.02 1.50 3.04
N HIS A 305 -32.78 1.94 3.24
CA HIS A 305 -31.88 2.28 2.14
C HIS A 305 -31.51 1.06 1.30
N MET A 306 -31.24 -0.09 1.93
CA MET A 306 -30.94 -1.35 1.25
C MET A 306 -32.10 -1.84 0.37
N SER A 307 -33.34 -1.72 0.85
CA SER A 307 -34.52 -2.13 0.08
C SER A 307 -34.77 -1.28 -1.18
N ARG A 308 -34.27 -0.04 -1.21
CA ARG A 308 -34.34 0.85 -2.39
C ARG A 308 -33.32 0.50 -3.47
N VAL A 309 -32.31 -0.31 -3.18
CA VAL A 309 -31.36 -0.81 -4.18
C VAL A 309 -31.92 -2.11 -4.77
N PRO A 310 -32.18 -2.17 -6.10
CA PRO A 310 -32.67 -3.40 -6.72
C PRO A 310 -31.72 -4.57 -6.49
N ALA A 311 -32.23 -5.77 -6.26
CA ALA A 311 -31.44 -6.94 -5.88
C ALA A 311 -30.29 -7.25 -6.85
N VAL A 312 -30.53 -7.12 -8.15
CA VAL A 312 -29.53 -7.28 -9.23
C VAL A 312 -28.35 -6.29 -9.14
N HIS A 313 -28.52 -5.17 -8.45
CA HIS A 313 -27.47 -4.15 -8.26
C HIS A 313 -26.83 -4.17 -6.87
N ARG A 314 -27.14 -5.17 -6.04
CA ARG A 314 -26.48 -5.37 -4.75
C ARG A 314 -25.20 -6.17 -4.94
N ASP A 315 -24.11 -5.46 -5.19
CA ASP A 315 -22.80 -6.09 -5.31
C ASP A 315 -22.28 -6.65 -3.96
N SER A 316 -21.20 -7.42 -4.05
CA SER A 316 -20.53 -8.05 -2.90
C SER A 316 -20.24 -7.06 -1.77
N GLN A 317 -19.73 -5.88 -2.09
CA GLN A 317 -19.38 -4.88 -1.08
C GLN A 317 -20.63 -4.43 -0.31
N LEU A 318 -21.74 -4.17 -1.01
CA LEU A 318 -22.98 -3.75 -0.38
C LEU A 318 -23.56 -4.85 0.52
N LEU A 319 -23.60 -6.10 0.03
CA LEU A 319 -24.08 -7.25 0.80
C LEU A 319 -23.24 -7.51 2.04
N GLU A 320 -21.91 -7.43 1.93
CA GLU A 320 -21.01 -7.59 3.06
C GLU A 320 -21.20 -6.52 4.13
N TRP A 321 -21.41 -5.25 3.76
CA TRP A 321 -21.69 -4.19 4.73
C TRP A 321 -23.09 -4.29 5.32
N TRP A 322 -24.06 -4.75 4.55
CA TRP A 322 -25.39 -5.06 5.08
C TRP A 322 -25.30 -6.17 6.13
N ALA A 323 -24.57 -7.25 5.85
CA ALA A 323 -24.33 -8.31 6.82
C ALA A 323 -23.63 -7.81 8.10
N ARG A 324 -22.63 -6.92 7.99
CA ARG A 324 -22.00 -6.28 9.16
C ARG A 324 -22.97 -5.42 9.97
N PHE A 325 -23.86 -4.69 9.30
CA PHE A 325 -24.92 -3.95 9.97
C PHE A 325 -25.84 -4.89 10.75
N LEU A 326 -26.31 -5.97 10.13
CA LEU A 326 -27.21 -6.95 10.78
C LEU A 326 -26.54 -7.67 11.94
N LEU A 327 -25.25 -8.00 11.82
CA LEU A 327 -24.42 -8.51 12.92
C LEU A 327 -24.42 -7.54 14.12
N SER A 328 -24.24 -6.24 13.87
CA SER A 328 -24.26 -5.23 14.95
C SER A 328 -25.62 -5.14 15.67
N ARG A 329 -26.70 -5.52 14.98
CA ARG A 329 -28.06 -5.53 15.50
C ARG A 329 -28.51 -6.90 16.02
N GLN A 330 -27.65 -7.92 15.90
CA GLN A 330 -27.97 -9.31 16.23
C GLN A 330 -29.24 -9.81 15.52
N ASP A 331 -29.50 -9.31 14.31
CA ASP A 331 -30.62 -9.75 13.48
C ASP A 331 -30.22 -11.02 12.72
N TRP A 332 -30.21 -12.14 13.44
CA TRP A 332 -29.73 -13.43 12.94
C TRP A 332 -30.53 -13.96 11.73
N PRO A 333 -31.88 -13.90 11.70
CA PRO A 333 -32.62 -14.33 10.52
C PRO A 333 -32.27 -13.53 9.27
N ALA A 334 -32.28 -12.19 9.36
CA ALA A 334 -31.96 -11.34 8.21
C ALA A 334 -30.49 -11.50 7.78
N LEU A 335 -29.58 -11.73 8.72
CA LEU A 335 -28.17 -11.98 8.42
C LEU A 335 -28.00 -13.24 7.54
N ALA A 336 -28.67 -14.33 7.90
CA ALA A 336 -28.65 -15.56 7.11
C ALA A 336 -29.17 -15.32 5.67
N GLU A 337 -30.28 -14.59 5.53
CA GLU A 337 -30.86 -14.24 4.24
C GLU A 337 -29.92 -13.37 3.38
N VAL A 338 -29.21 -12.41 3.99
CA VAL A 338 -28.25 -11.55 3.27
C VAL A 338 -27.01 -12.33 2.86
N ILE A 339 -26.48 -13.22 3.72
CA ILE A 339 -25.33 -14.05 3.36
C ILE A 339 -25.69 -15.01 2.22
N ALA A 340 -26.90 -15.57 2.21
CA ALA A 340 -27.38 -16.44 1.13
C ALA A 340 -27.47 -15.73 -0.24
N GLN A 341 -27.56 -14.39 -0.27
CA GLN A 341 -27.54 -13.60 -1.50
C GLN A 341 -26.12 -13.33 -2.02
N MET A 342 -25.07 -13.60 -1.24
CA MET A 342 -23.69 -13.33 -1.65
C MET A 342 -23.26 -14.25 -2.80
N PRO A 343 -22.52 -13.72 -3.80
CA PRO A 343 -21.94 -14.55 -4.85
C PRO A 343 -21.01 -15.63 -4.26
N GLY A 344 -20.88 -16.77 -4.97
CA GLY A 344 -20.15 -17.94 -4.49
C GLY A 344 -18.71 -17.67 -4.00
N GLU A 345 -18.00 -16.73 -4.61
CA GLU A 345 -16.65 -16.35 -4.16
C GLU A 345 -16.65 -15.76 -2.74
N ILE A 346 -17.68 -15.00 -2.39
CA ILE A 346 -17.81 -14.33 -1.11
C ILE A 346 -18.45 -15.26 -0.08
N SER A 347 -19.52 -15.97 -0.44
CA SER A 347 -20.17 -16.90 0.50
C SER A 347 -19.28 -18.08 0.89
N ASN A 348 -18.29 -18.44 0.07
CA ASN A 348 -17.28 -19.47 0.39
C ASN A 348 -16.14 -18.97 1.29
N ASP A 349 -16.03 -17.66 1.56
CA ASP A 349 -15.07 -17.10 2.51
C ASP A 349 -15.37 -17.62 3.93
N ASP A 350 -14.35 -18.09 4.63
CA ASP A 350 -14.49 -18.69 5.97
C ASP A 350 -15.16 -17.76 6.98
N ARG A 351 -15.00 -16.44 6.81
CA ARG A 351 -15.72 -15.43 7.58
C ARG A 351 -17.23 -15.54 7.43
N TRP A 352 -17.70 -15.59 6.20
CA TRP A 352 -19.14 -15.57 5.92
C TRP A 352 -19.78 -16.92 6.18
N ARG A 353 -19.03 -18.01 5.97
CA ARG A 353 -19.40 -19.35 6.42
C ARG A 353 -19.57 -19.40 7.94
N TYR A 354 -18.62 -18.86 8.70
CA TYR A 354 -18.72 -18.81 10.17
C TYR A 354 -19.96 -18.02 10.61
N TRP A 355 -20.16 -16.82 10.06
CA TRP A 355 -21.30 -15.99 10.43
C TRP A 355 -22.65 -16.54 9.99
N LEU A 356 -22.71 -17.28 8.86
CA LEU A 356 -23.91 -18.01 8.46
C LEU A 356 -24.25 -19.09 9.48
N ALA A 357 -23.26 -19.91 9.87
CA ALA A 357 -23.47 -20.96 10.87
C ALA A 357 -23.99 -20.39 12.20
N GLN A 358 -23.40 -19.27 12.64
CA GLN A 358 -23.85 -18.56 13.84
C GLN A 358 -25.28 -18.02 13.67
N ALA A 359 -25.60 -17.40 12.54
CA ALA A 359 -26.93 -16.88 12.25
C ALA A 359 -28.00 -17.99 12.27
N GLU A 360 -27.73 -19.13 11.65
CA GLU A 360 -28.63 -20.29 11.61
C GLU A 360 -28.85 -20.92 12.99
N LEU A 361 -27.78 -21.07 13.78
CA LEU A 361 -27.86 -21.61 15.14
C LEU A 361 -28.64 -20.68 16.07
N ARG A 362 -28.34 -19.38 16.06
CA ARG A 362 -28.96 -18.40 16.96
C ARG A 362 -30.41 -18.08 16.58
N SER A 363 -30.79 -18.23 15.32
CA SER A 363 -32.18 -18.13 14.85
C SER A 363 -32.98 -19.43 14.99
N GLY A 364 -32.33 -20.55 15.34
CA GLY A 364 -32.98 -21.86 15.47
C GLY A 364 -33.32 -22.55 14.14
N GLN A 365 -32.79 -22.06 13.02
CA GLN A 365 -32.93 -22.70 11.70
C GLN A 365 -32.21 -24.04 11.64
N VAL A 366 -31.08 -24.16 12.37
CA VAL A 366 -30.28 -25.38 12.49
C VAL A 366 -30.12 -25.73 13.98
N LYS A 367 -30.12 -27.03 14.30
CA LYS A 367 -29.82 -27.52 15.66
C LYS A 367 -28.33 -27.90 15.76
N PRO A 368 -27.70 -27.74 16.94
CA PRO A 368 -26.36 -28.25 17.17
C PRO A 368 -26.26 -29.77 16.93
N PRO A 369 -25.13 -30.30 16.45
CA PRO A 369 -23.94 -29.55 16.01
C PRO A 369 -24.11 -28.96 14.60
N SER A 370 -23.48 -27.80 14.33
CA SER A 370 -23.45 -27.23 12.99
C SER A 370 -22.37 -27.90 12.13
N GLU A 371 -22.75 -28.46 10.99
CA GLU A 371 -21.82 -29.04 10.01
C GLU A 371 -20.83 -27.98 9.49
N LEU A 372 -21.29 -26.75 9.29
CA LEU A 372 -20.47 -25.66 8.80
C LEU A 372 -19.37 -25.26 9.79
N LEU A 373 -19.69 -25.24 11.09
CA LEU A 373 -18.67 -25.04 12.13
C LEU A 373 -17.70 -26.24 12.20
N GLN A 374 -18.20 -27.47 12.04
CA GLN A 374 -17.35 -28.66 12.06
C GLN A 374 -16.30 -28.65 10.95
N GLU A 375 -16.69 -28.23 9.74
CA GLU A 375 -15.77 -28.06 8.61
C GLU A 375 -14.76 -26.93 8.86
N LEU A 376 -15.22 -25.80 9.40
CA LEU A 376 -14.36 -24.65 9.68
C LEU A 376 -13.36 -24.91 10.79
N ALA A 377 -13.74 -25.65 11.84
CA ALA A 377 -12.86 -26.02 12.95
C ALA A 377 -11.58 -26.76 12.48
N GLY A 378 -11.63 -27.38 11.30
CA GLY A 378 -10.47 -28.00 10.65
C GLY A 378 -9.47 -27.01 10.02
N LYS A 379 -9.69 -25.69 10.07
CA LYS A 379 -8.86 -24.69 9.39
C LYS A 379 -7.98 -23.89 10.36
N ALA A 380 -6.71 -23.72 9.98
CA ALA A 380 -5.72 -22.95 10.73
C ALA A 380 -5.81 -21.44 10.44
N ASN A 381 -6.98 -20.84 10.65
CA ASN A 381 -7.21 -19.41 10.50
C ASN A 381 -8.16 -18.88 11.58
N TYR A 382 -8.33 -17.56 11.64
CA TYR A 382 -9.12 -16.89 12.67
C TYR A 382 -10.54 -17.48 12.83
N TYR A 383 -11.26 -17.68 11.72
CA TYR A 383 -12.63 -18.21 11.78
C TYR A 383 -12.70 -19.71 12.03
N GLY A 384 -11.65 -20.46 11.66
CA GLY A 384 -11.52 -21.86 12.05
C GLY A 384 -11.29 -22.04 13.55
N PHE A 385 -10.45 -21.20 14.16
CA PHE A 385 -10.25 -21.22 15.61
C PHE A 385 -11.53 -20.81 16.37
N LEU A 386 -12.26 -19.78 15.91
CA LEU A 386 -13.56 -19.43 16.48
C LEU A 386 -14.60 -20.56 16.36
N ALA A 387 -14.59 -21.30 15.24
CA ALA A 387 -15.46 -22.45 15.08
C ALA A 387 -15.09 -23.59 16.04
N ALA A 388 -13.79 -23.83 16.25
CA ALA A 388 -13.31 -24.79 17.24
C ALA A 388 -13.71 -24.40 18.66
N ASP A 389 -13.59 -23.12 19.03
CA ASP A 389 -14.05 -22.58 20.32
C ASP A 389 -15.55 -22.81 20.56
N GLU A 390 -16.40 -22.45 19.59
CA GLU A 390 -17.86 -22.63 19.70
C GLU A 390 -18.24 -24.11 19.86
N MET A 391 -17.45 -25.03 19.27
CA MET A 391 -17.69 -26.47 19.34
C MET A 391 -16.98 -27.17 20.51
N GLY A 392 -16.11 -26.48 21.24
CA GLY A 392 -15.25 -27.08 22.28
C GLY A 392 -14.24 -28.08 21.73
N LEU A 393 -13.70 -27.84 20.53
CA LEU A 393 -12.68 -28.65 19.87
C LEU A 393 -11.28 -28.02 20.00
N ASP A 394 -10.24 -28.85 19.93
CA ASP A 394 -8.86 -28.36 19.87
C ASP A 394 -8.57 -27.62 18.55
N TYR A 395 -7.65 -26.66 18.58
CA TYR A 395 -7.26 -25.90 17.40
C TYR A 395 -6.44 -26.73 16.40
N ASN A 396 -6.87 -26.74 15.14
CA ASN A 396 -6.13 -27.42 14.09
C ASN A 396 -5.07 -26.51 13.43
N ILE A 397 -3.79 -26.69 13.81
CA ILE A 397 -2.67 -25.89 13.27
C ILE A 397 -1.81 -26.69 12.27
N CYS A 398 -1.69 -28.03 12.41
CA CYS A 398 -0.93 -28.91 11.49
C CYS A 398 0.42 -28.34 11.00
N PRO A 399 1.39 -28.07 11.90
CA PRO A 399 2.67 -27.46 11.54
C PRO A 399 3.47 -28.33 10.57
N LEU A 400 4.12 -27.69 9.60
CA LEU A 400 5.15 -28.33 8.78
C LEU A 400 6.53 -27.91 9.27
N GLN A 401 7.44 -28.89 9.30
CA GLN A 401 8.85 -28.62 9.43
C GLN A 401 9.48 -28.50 8.04
N PRO A 402 10.29 -27.45 7.80
CA PRO A 402 10.95 -27.26 6.52
C PRO A 402 12.05 -28.31 6.32
N ASP A 403 11.86 -29.17 5.33
CA ASP A 403 12.88 -30.09 4.83
C ASP A 403 13.40 -29.55 3.50
N ILE A 404 14.39 -28.66 3.59
CA ILE A 404 15.05 -28.02 2.43
C ILE A 404 16.54 -28.37 2.52
N LYS A 405 17.11 -28.96 1.47
CA LYS A 405 18.52 -29.37 1.49
C LYS A 405 19.44 -28.16 1.34
N ASP A 406 20.59 -28.17 2.02
CA ASP A 406 21.58 -27.09 1.93
C ASP A 406 22.00 -26.78 0.48
N ALA A 407 22.13 -27.80 -0.36
CA ALA A 407 22.45 -27.63 -1.78
C ALA A 407 21.40 -26.80 -2.54
N GLU A 408 20.12 -26.88 -2.16
CA GLU A 408 19.05 -26.06 -2.74
C GLU A 408 19.14 -24.61 -2.26
N ILE A 409 19.46 -24.42 -0.97
CA ILE A 409 19.67 -23.10 -0.39
C ILE A 409 20.88 -22.42 -1.04
N ASP A 410 21.98 -23.15 -1.23
CA ASP A 410 23.21 -22.65 -1.86
C ASP A 410 23.01 -22.33 -3.34
N ARG A 411 22.17 -23.10 -4.04
CA ARG A 411 21.75 -22.77 -5.42
C ARG A 411 21.07 -21.41 -5.48
N ILE A 412 20.13 -21.12 -4.58
CA ILE A 412 19.45 -19.82 -4.52
C ILE A 412 20.42 -18.71 -4.07
N ALA A 413 21.27 -18.99 -3.09
CA ALA A 413 22.29 -18.05 -2.61
C ALA A 413 23.30 -17.68 -3.70
N GLY A 414 23.57 -18.59 -4.65
CA GLY A 414 24.46 -18.36 -5.79
C GLY A 414 23.89 -17.50 -6.91
N LEU A 415 22.59 -17.17 -6.88
CA LEU A 415 21.99 -16.28 -7.88
C LEU A 415 22.37 -14.83 -7.61
N ALA A 416 22.82 -14.11 -8.64
CA ALA A 416 23.39 -12.77 -8.51
C ALA A 416 22.55 -11.80 -7.67
N GLY A 417 21.23 -11.72 -7.87
CA GLY A 417 20.36 -10.81 -7.09
C GLY A 417 20.30 -11.13 -5.60
N PHE A 418 20.39 -12.41 -5.21
CA PHE A 418 20.49 -12.81 -3.80
C PHE A 418 21.88 -12.49 -3.24
N GLN A 419 22.95 -12.72 -4.00
CA GLN A 419 24.31 -12.32 -3.61
C GLN A 419 24.40 -10.80 -3.40
N HIS A 420 23.86 -10.00 -4.31
CA HIS A 420 23.80 -8.54 -4.18
C HIS A 420 23.03 -8.14 -2.91
N GLY A 421 21.84 -8.72 -2.70
CA GLY A 421 21.01 -8.44 -1.53
C GLY A 421 21.73 -8.74 -0.21
N LEU A 422 22.38 -9.89 -0.10
CA LEU A 422 23.14 -10.29 1.08
C LEU A 422 24.36 -9.39 1.31
N GLU A 423 25.11 -9.08 0.27
CA GLU A 423 26.30 -8.24 0.39
C GLU A 423 25.94 -6.78 0.73
N LEU A 424 24.86 -6.25 0.16
CA LEU A 424 24.33 -4.93 0.53
C LEU A 424 23.87 -4.89 1.99
N ARG A 425 23.32 -5.99 2.52
CA ARG A 425 22.93 -6.09 3.93
C ARG A 425 24.16 -6.05 4.83
N ARG A 426 25.23 -6.79 4.48
CA ARG A 426 26.53 -6.72 5.17
C ARG A 426 27.15 -5.32 5.10
N ALA A 427 26.94 -4.61 4.00
CA ALA A 427 27.33 -3.21 3.82
C ALA A 427 26.46 -2.21 4.61
N GLY A 428 25.39 -2.65 5.28
CA GLY A 428 24.47 -1.79 6.03
C GLY A 428 23.44 -1.07 5.16
N LEU A 429 23.42 -1.32 3.84
CA LEU A 429 22.52 -0.67 2.87
C LEU A 429 21.17 -1.37 2.78
N HIS A 430 20.46 -1.45 3.91
CA HIS A 430 19.23 -2.25 4.08
C HIS A 430 18.16 -2.02 3.00
N ASN A 431 17.88 -0.76 2.64
CA ASN A 431 16.87 -0.46 1.62
C ASN A 431 17.25 -0.98 0.23
N TRP A 432 18.54 -0.99 -0.12
CA TRP A 432 19.03 -1.56 -1.37
C TRP A 432 19.04 -3.08 -1.31
N ALA A 433 19.48 -3.65 -0.18
CA ALA A 433 19.44 -5.08 0.09
C ALA A 433 18.02 -5.66 -0.10
N ILE A 434 17.01 -5.02 0.50
CA ILE A 434 15.59 -5.41 0.38
C ILE A 434 15.15 -5.38 -1.09
N ARG A 435 15.55 -4.36 -1.86
CA ARG A 435 15.13 -4.22 -3.26
C ARG A 435 15.76 -5.28 -4.16
N GLU A 436 17.06 -5.54 -4.02
CA GLU A 436 17.75 -6.60 -4.78
C GLU A 436 17.16 -7.97 -4.45
N TRP A 437 16.97 -8.25 -3.15
CA TRP A 437 16.31 -9.47 -2.70
C TRP A 437 14.91 -9.62 -3.30
N SER A 438 14.07 -8.58 -3.21
CA SER A 438 12.71 -8.62 -3.74
C SER A 438 12.67 -8.79 -5.26
N LEU A 439 13.60 -8.18 -6.01
CA LEU A 439 13.71 -8.39 -7.45
C LEU A 439 14.13 -9.81 -7.80
N ALA A 440 15.06 -10.38 -7.05
CA ALA A 440 15.51 -11.76 -7.23
C ALA A 440 14.39 -12.75 -6.91
N ALA A 441 13.71 -12.58 -5.76
CA ALA A 441 12.62 -13.43 -5.33
C ALA A 441 11.41 -13.39 -6.29
N ALA A 442 11.08 -12.23 -6.86
CA ALA A 442 9.97 -12.09 -7.82
C ALA A 442 10.19 -12.86 -9.14
N ARG A 443 11.42 -13.30 -9.43
CA ARG A 443 11.75 -14.10 -10.61
C ARG A 443 11.72 -15.61 -10.34
N LEU A 444 11.60 -16.01 -9.07
CA LEU A 444 11.50 -17.42 -8.71
C LEU A 444 10.08 -17.95 -8.98
N PRO A 445 9.94 -19.22 -9.38
CA PRO A 445 8.66 -19.92 -9.30
C PRO A 445 8.11 -19.89 -7.87
N ALA A 446 6.78 -19.85 -7.70
CA ALA A 446 6.16 -19.80 -6.38
C ALA A 446 6.60 -20.95 -5.47
N ALA A 447 6.81 -22.15 -6.03
CA ALA A 447 7.28 -23.33 -5.31
C ALA A 447 8.73 -23.21 -4.78
N ASP A 448 9.56 -22.35 -5.38
CA ASP A 448 10.95 -22.12 -4.98
C ASP A 448 11.07 -21.02 -3.91
N LEU A 449 10.02 -20.23 -3.67
CA LEU A 449 10.05 -19.16 -2.66
C LEU A 449 10.28 -19.71 -1.25
N LYS A 450 9.86 -20.94 -0.94
CA LYS A 450 10.20 -21.59 0.34
C LYS A 450 11.70 -21.81 0.51
N ILE A 451 12.46 -22.01 -0.57
CA ILE A 451 13.92 -22.14 -0.53
C ILE A 451 14.56 -20.76 -0.28
N ALA A 452 14.01 -19.71 -0.89
CA ALA A 452 14.42 -18.34 -0.55
C ALA A 452 14.11 -18.00 0.92
N ALA A 453 13.00 -18.50 1.47
CA ALA A 453 12.70 -18.38 2.90
C ALA A 453 13.74 -19.12 3.77
N ALA A 454 14.16 -20.31 3.34
CA ALA A 454 15.22 -21.06 4.02
C ALA A 454 16.55 -20.30 4.03
N LEU A 455 16.93 -19.69 2.89
CA LEU A 455 18.10 -18.83 2.81
C LEU A 455 17.98 -17.63 3.74
N ALA A 456 16.84 -16.93 3.72
CA ALA A 456 16.59 -15.79 4.61
C ALA A 456 16.68 -16.19 6.09
N HIS A 457 16.09 -17.32 6.46
CA HIS A 457 16.17 -17.86 7.82
C HIS A 457 17.62 -18.20 8.21
N ARG A 458 18.38 -18.87 7.33
CA ARG A 458 19.81 -19.19 7.53
C ARG A 458 20.65 -17.95 7.79
N GLU A 459 20.33 -16.85 7.13
CA GLU A 459 21.01 -15.55 7.26
C GLU A 459 20.44 -14.69 8.42
N GLY A 460 19.47 -15.19 9.19
CA GLY A 460 18.79 -14.42 10.25
C GLY A 460 18.03 -13.21 9.73
N TRP A 461 17.52 -13.27 8.49
CA TRP A 461 16.76 -12.20 7.83
C TRP A 461 15.26 -12.51 7.83
N TYR A 462 14.66 -12.51 9.01
CA TYR A 462 13.33 -13.04 9.29
C TYR A 462 12.19 -12.46 8.43
N ASP A 463 12.16 -11.14 8.21
CA ASP A 463 11.10 -10.51 7.41
C ASP A 463 11.08 -11.05 5.96
N ARG A 464 12.24 -11.33 5.37
CA ARG A 464 12.34 -11.92 4.03
C ARG A 464 11.80 -13.35 4.00
N ALA A 465 12.01 -14.13 5.06
CA ALA A 465 11.43 -15.46 5.18
C ALA A 465 9.89 -15.39 5.24
N ILE A 466 9.34 -14.51 6.08
CA ILE A 466 7.89 -14.30 6.24
C ILE A 466 7.24 -13.93 4.91
N PHE A 467 7.79 -12.96 4.18
CA PHE A 467 7.24 -12.55 2.88
C PHE A 467 7.35 -13.64 1.82
N ALA A 468 8.46 -14.38 1.78
CA ALA A 468 8.64 -15.46 0.82
C ALA A 468 7.61 -16.59 1.03
N LEU A 469 7.36 -16.99 2.29
CA LEU A 469 6.35 -17.99 2.63
C LEU A 469 4.91 -17.52 2.38
N GLY A 470 4.62 -16.25 2.68
CA GLY A 470 3.32 -15.66 2.35
C GLY A 470 3.02 -15.70 0.84
N ASN A 471 4.04 -15.43 0.02
CA ASN A 471 3.91 -15.45 -1.44
C ASN A 471 3.96 -16.87 -2.05
N SER A 472 4.55 -17.86 -1.37
CA SER A 472 4.54 -19.26 -1.82
C SER A 472 3.21 -19.96 -1.53
N GLY A 473 2.47 -19.49 -0.53
CA GLY A 473 1.27 -20.13 0.00
C GLY A 473 1.57 -21.18 1.08
N ASP A 474 2.84 -21.38 1.46
CA ASP A 474 3.23 -22.35 2.49
C ASP A 474 3.04 -21.78 3.90
N LEU A 475 1.77 -21.56 4.25
CA LEU A 475 1.37 -20.89 5.48
C LEU A 475 1.60 -21.72 6.76
N ARG A 476 1.98 -23.01 6.62
CA ARG A 476 2.14 -23.96 7.75
C ARG A 476 3.55 -24.03 8.32
N PHE A 477 4.53 -23.30 7.77
CA PHE A 477 5.87 -23.18 8.35
C PHE A 477 5.88 -22.14 9.48
N TYR A 478 5.21 -22.45 10.59
CA TYR A 478 4.93 -21.48 11.66
C TYR A 478 6.21 -20.91 12.29
N GLU A 479 7.23 -21.72 12.54
CA GLU A 479 8.50 -21.25 13.13
C GLU A 479 9.19 -20.17 12.29
N TRP A 480 9.07 -20.26 10.96
CA TRP A 480 9.65 -19.27 10.04
C TRP A 480 8.72 -18.07 9.79
N ARG A 481 7.41 -18.25 9.90
CA ARG A 481 6.42 -17.17 9.76
C ARG A 481 6.24 -16.33 11.02
N PHE A 482 6.48 -16.93 12.19
CA PHE A 482 6.36 -16.34 13.51
C PHE A 482 7.63 -16.59 14.33
N PRO A 483 8.80 -16.08 13.87
CA PRO A 483 10.06 -16.32 14.56
C PRO A 483 10.07 -15.60 15.91
N LEU A 484 10.63 -16.25 16.93
CA LEU A 484 10.84 -15.66 18.26
C LEU A 484 12.06 -14.73 18.28
N ALA A 485 12.13 -13.82 17.31
CA ALA A 485 13.16 -12.79 17.27
C ALA A 485 12.97 -11.85 18.46
N TRP A 486 14.05 -11.58 19.20
CA TRP A 486 14.07 -10.60 20.30
C TRP A 486 13.21 -11.03 21.50
N GLU A 487 13.06 -12.35 21.68
CA GLU A 487 12.26 -12.95 22.74
C GLU A 487 12.61 -12.41 24.14
N THR A 488 13.91 -12.21 24.41
CA THR A 488 14.37 -11.72 25.72
C THR A 488 13.89 -10.29 25.97
N GLU A 489 14.04 -9.41 25.00
CA GLU A 489 13.59 -8.02 25.06
C GLU A 489 12.07 -7.93 25.13
N ILE A 490 11.36 -8.67 24.28
CA ILE A 490 9.89 -8.68 24.26
C ILE A 490 9.35 -9.17 25.60
N LYS A 491 9.84 -10.29 26.13
CA LYS A 491 9.40 -10.80 27.44
C LYS A 491 9.68 -9.82 28.57
N ARG A 492 10.83 -9.15 28.56
CA ARG A 492 11.18 -8.14 29.58
C ARG A 492 10.21 -6.96 29.53
N GLU A 493 10.00 -6.37 28.35
CA GLU A 493 9.15 -5.19 28.20
C GLU A 493 7.66 -5.52 28.41
N ALA A 494 7.18 -6.67 27.92
CA ALA A 494 5.81 -7.14 28.14
C ALA A 494 5.52 -7.34 29.63
N THR A 495 6.43 -8.01 30.36
CA THR A 495 6.32 -8.20 31.81
C THR A 495 6.31 -6.86 32.56
N ALA A 496 7.16 -5.91 32.14
CA ALA A 496 7.22 -4.58 32.76
C ALA A 496 5.94 -3.76 32.55
N ASN A 497 5.12 -4.09 31.54
CA ASN A 497 3.90 -3.38 31.18
C ASN A 497 2.62 -4.19 31.43
N ASP A 498 2.70 -5.35 32.09
CA ASP A 498 1.56 -6.25 32.37
C ASP A 498 0.80 -6.69 31.10
N LEU A 499 1.55 -7.03 30.05
CA LEU A 499 1.03 -7.52 28.78
C LEU A 499 1.44 -8.98 28.56
N ASP A 500 0.59 -9.76 27.90
CA ASP A 500 0.95 -11.10 27.42
C ASP A 500 2.04 -11.00 26.34
N PRO A 501 3.23 -11.61 26.52
CA PRO A 501 4.30 -11.58 25.53
C PRO A 501 3.92 -12.18 24.17
N ALA A 502 2.90 -13.04 24.09
CA ALA A 502 2.42 -13.57 22.81
C ALA A 502 1.54 -12.57 22.04
N TRP A 503 0.98 -11.57 22.72
CA TRP A 503 0.20 -10.50 22.11
C TRP A 503 1.07 -9.34 21.60
N VAL A 504 2.17 -9.04 22.30
CA VAL A 504 3.18 -8.03 21.94
C VAL A 504 4.00 -8.48 20.73
#